data_AF-A0A7W1FG14-F1
#
_entry.id   AF-A0A7W1FG14-F1
#
_cell.length_a   1.000
_cell.length_b   1.000
_cell.length_c   1.000
_cell.angle_alpha   90.00
_cell.angle_beta   90.00
_cell.angle_gamma   90.00
#
_symmetry.space_group_name_H-M   'P 1'
#
loop_
_entity.id
_entity.type
_entity.pdbx_description
1 polymer ?
#
loop_
_entity_poly.entity_id
_entity_poly.type
_entity_poly.pdbx_seq_one_letter_code
_entity_poly.pdbx_strand_id
1 'polypeptide(L)' 'MALGLVIFIIFIALVFDYVNGFHDAANSIATIVSTRVLSPGVAVAWAAFF' A
#
# COMPACT_ATOMS: atom_id res chain seq x y z
N MET A 1 -3.01 -31.05 -7.45
CA MET A 1 -2.84 -30.11 -8.58
C MET A 1 -3.53 -28.76 -8.31
N ALA A 2 -4.80 -28.74 -7.90
CA ALA A 2 -5.52 -27.48 -7.62
C ALA A 2 -4.94 -26.64 -6.45
N LEU A 3 -4.54 -27.25 -5.34
CA LEU A 3 -4.04 -26.51 -4.16
C LEU A 3 -2.74 -25.73 -4.44
N GLY A 4 -1.81 -26.32 -5.20
CA GLY A 4 -0.56 -25.64 -5.57
C GLY A 4 -0.79 -24.40 -6.44
N LEU A 5 -1.77 -24.46 -7.35
CA LEU A 5 -2.18 -23.33 -8.18
C LEU A 5 -2.81 -22.22 -7.32
N VAL A 6 -3.66 -22.58 -6.35
CA VAL A 6 -4.29 -21.62 -5.43
C VAL A 6 -3.23 -20.88 -4.61
N ILE A 7 -2.28 -21.60 -4.02
CA ILE A 7 -1.19 -20.98 -3.23
C ILE A 7 -0.37 -20.03 -4.11
N PHE A 8 -0.06 -20.44 -5.34
CA PHE A 8 0.69 -19.60 -6.28
C PHE A 8 -0.05 -18.31 -6.65
N ILE A 9 -1.36 -18.39 -6.93
CA ILE A 9 -2.18 -17.22 -7.23
C ILE A 9 -2.27 -16.28 -6.02
N ILE A 10 -2.47 -16.82 -4.81
CA ILE A 10 -2.49 -16.02 -3.58
C ILE A 10 -1.15 -15.30 -3.40
N PHE A 11 -0.03 -15.99 -3.63
CA PHE A 11 1.29 -15.38 -3.55
C PHE A 11 1.43 -14.20 -4.53
N ILE A 12 1.06 -14.39 -5.80
CA ILE A 12 1.08 -13.30 -6.79
C ILE A 12 0.15 -12.15 -6.38
N ALA A 13 -1.05 -12.46 -5.90
CA ALA A 13 -2.01 -11.45 -5.46
C ALA A 13 -1.47 -10.62 -4.28
N LEU A 14 -0.86 -11.26 -3.28
CA LEU A 14 -0.23 -10.55 -2.16
C LEU A 14 0.91 -9.64 -2.62
N VAL A 15 1.75 -10.09 -3.55
CA VAL A 15 2.82 -9.26 -4.12
C VAL A 15 2.24 -8.08 -4.89
N PHE A 16 1.21 -8.31 -5.70
CA PHE A 16 0.54 -7.26 -6.47
C PHE A 16 -0.11 -6.24 -5.54
N ASP A 17 -0.92 -6.66 -4.57
CA ASP A 17 -1.60 -5.77 -3.64
C ASP A 17 -0.61 -4.94 -2.82
N TYR A 18 0.53 -5.52 -2.41
CA TYR A 18 1.59 -4.78 -1.73
C TYR A 18 2.18 -3.66 -2.60
N VAL A 19 2.53 -3.97 -3.85
CA VAL A 19 3.14 -2.99 -4.77
C VAL A 19 2.14 -1.88 -5.14
N ASN A 20 0.88 -2.22 -5.39
CA ASN A 20 -0.15 -1.22 -5.66
C ASN A 20 -0.43 -0.36 -4.43
N GLY A 21 -0.57 -0.97 -3.26
CA GLY A 21 -0.75 -0.25 -2.00
C GLY A 21 0.37 0.74 -1.70
N PHE A 22 1.62 0.44 -2.07
CA PHE A 22 2.74 1.38 -1.92
C PHE A 22 2.58 2.63 -2.80
N HIS A 23 2.17 2.46 -4.07
CA HIS A 23 1.90 3.59 -4.95
C HIS A 23 0.68 4.40 -4.50
N ASP A 24 -0.37 3.73 -4.05
CA ASP A 24 -1.59 4.36 -3.58
C ASP A 24 -1.38 5.14 -2.28
N ALA A 25 -0.52 4.64 -1.37
CA ALA A 25 -0.12 5.35 -0.17
C ALA A 25 0.55 6.69 -0.51
N ALA A 26 1.38 6.75 -1.56
CA ALA A 26 1.99 8.02 -1.99
C ALA A 26 0.94 9.02 -2.51
N ASN A 27 -0.05 8.54 -3.26
CA ASN A 27 -1.14 9.37 -3.77
C ASN A 27 -2.05 9.88 -2.65
N SER A 28 -2.35 9.06 -1.63
CA SER A 28 -3.24 9.44 -0.53
C SER A 28 -2.65 10.51 0.40
N ILE A 29 -1.32 10.53 0.56
CA ILE A 29 -0.64 11.49 1.44
C ILE A 29 -0.14 12.76 0.74
N ALA A 30 -0.13 12.80 -0.60
CA ALA A 30 0.48 13.87 -1.38
C ALA A 30 -0.02 15.28 -1.00
N THR A 31 -1.34 15.43 -0.82
CA THR A 31 -1.95 16.71 -0.44
C THR A 31 -1.55 17.14 0.97
N ILE A 32 -1.61 16.24 1.94
CA ILE A 32 -1.29 16.53 3.35
C ILE A 32 0.20 16.88 3.52
N VAL A 33 1.09 16.17 2.81
CA VAL A 33 2.53 16.43 2.86
C VAL A 33 2.89 17.73 2.14
N SER A 34 2.32 18.00 0.96
CA SER A 34 2.59 19.24 0.21
C SER A 34 2.07 20.49 0.91
N THR A 35 0.92 20.40 1.58
CA THR A 35 0.36 21.49 2.40
C THR A 35 1.01 21.61 3.78
N ARG A 36 1.93 20.70 4.13
CA ARG A 36 2.63 20.65 5.42
C ARG A 36 1.70 20.48 6.62
N VAL A 37 0.54 19.85 6.43
CA VAL A 37 -0.39 19.52 7.52
C VAL A 37 0.21 18.45 8.43
N LEU A 38 0.88 17.44 7.86
CA LEU A 38 1.66 16.43 8.58
C LEU A 38 3.08 16.34 8.01
N SER A 39 4.04 15.92 8.83
CA SER A 39 5.35 15.52 8.35
C SER A 39 5.23 14.21 7.54
N PRO A 40 6.13 13.95 6.56
CA PRO A 40 6.02 12.78 5.68
C PRO A 40 5.89 11.45 6.43
N GLY A 41 6.66 11.26 7.50
CA GLY A 41 6.61 10.03 8.30
C GLY A 41 5.27 9.83 9.01
N VAL A 42 4.67 10.90 9.54
CA VAL A 42 3.35 10.84 10.19
C VAL A 42 2.25 10.62 9.16
N ALA A 43 2.35 11.21 7.98
CA ALA A 43 1.40 10.99 6.90
C ALA A 43 1.41 9.53 6.40
N VAL A 44 2.60 8.92 6.27
CA VAL A 44 2.72 7.48 5.93
C VAL A 44 2.11 6.60 7.02
N ALA A 45 2.39 6.88 8.30
CA ALA A 45 1.80 6.13 9.40
C ALA A 45 0.27 6.26 9.43
N TRP A 46 -0.26 7.44 9.09
CA TRP A 46 -1.70 7.68 8.96
C TRP A 46 -2.32 6.88 7.81
N ALA A 47 -1.71 6.88 6.63
CA ALA A 47 -2.17 6.10 5.46
C ALA A 47 -1.97 4.58 5.60
N ALA A 48 -1.10 4.12 6.51
CA ALA A 48 -0.95 2.71 6.81
C ALA A 48 -1.99 2.21 7.82
N PHE A 49 -2.51 3.10 8.67
CA PHE A 49 -3.53 2.76 9.67
C PHE A 49 -4.95 2.75 9.10
N PHE A 50 -5.25 3.67 8.18
CA PHE A 50 -6.56 3.80 7.50
C PHE A 50 -6.50 3.26 6.08
#